data_AF-A0A374JLT1-F1
#
_entry.id   AF-A0A374JLT1-F1
#
_cell.length_a   1.000
_cell.length_b   1.000
_cell.length_c   1.000
_cell.angle_alpha   90.00
_cell.angle_beta   90.00
_cell.angle_gamma   90.00
#
_symmetry.space_group_name_H-M   'P 1'
#
loop_
_entity.id
_entity.type
_entity.pdbx_description
1 polymer ?
#
loop_
_entity_poly.entity_id
_entity_poly.type
_entity_poly.pdbx_seq_one_letter_code
_entity_poly.pdbx_strand_id
1 'polypeptide(L)'
;MSFEDGKQYSSWSKLREEGLSLEQVEKIKGTPKGQKPLPETYLSEEYINNHLNSFKKSGAVKIMPSEPSGTIGGKGGTFVMSGDELSEIIRNADGDVAKIESVLGLDKGYLGSNPVIVTIQDTSSLRLPSGNELGAWPEYWEPGGYTSGGIKEAVINPAKEGTYTYKHLFE
;
A
#
# COMPACT_ATOMS: atom_id res chain seq x y z
N MET A 1 -12.51 5.65 -18.70
CA MET A 1 -11.80 5.74 -17.41
C MET A 1 -11.08 4.43 -17.23
N SER A 2 -9.76 4.45 -17.08
CA SER A 2 -8.96 3.26 -16.81
C SER A 2 -9.25 2.72 -15.40
N PHE A 3 -8.79 1.49 -15.09
CA PHE A 3 -8.85 0.94 -13.74
C PHE A 3 -8.11 1.85 -12.74
N GLU A 4 -6.92 2.32 -13.13
CA GLU A 4 -6.09 3.21 -12.33
C GLU A 4 -6.76 4.58 -12.11
N ASP A 5 -7.31 5.19 -13.17
CA ASP A 5 -8.02 6.47 -13.06
C ASP A 5 -9.20 6.37 -12.08
N GLY A 6 -9.92 5.25 -12.10
CA GLY A 6 -11.04 5.00 -11.20
C GLY A 6 -10.60 4.85 -9.75
N LYS A 7 -9.49 4.15 -9.52
CA LYS A 7 -8.89 3.98 -8.19
C LYS A 7 -8.38 5.32 -7.63
N GLN A 8 -7.64 6.09 -8.44
CA GLN A 8 -7.17 7.43 -8.09
C GLN A 8 -8.31 8.40 -7.79
N TYR A 9 -9.38 8.37 -8.61
CA TYR A 9 -10.57 9.18 -8.34
C TYR A 9 -11.23 8.81 -7.01
N SER A 10 -11.31 7.51 -6.71
CA SER A 10 -11.88 7.01 -5.46
C SER A 10 -11.03 7.41 -4.25
N SER A 11 -9.71 7.25 -4.30
CA SER A 11 -8.81 7.62 -3.20
C SER A 11 -8.89 9.12 -2.89
N TRP A 12 -8.88 9.97 -3.92
CA TRP A 12 -9.07 11.41 -3.77
C TRP A 12 -10.45 11.77 -3.19
N SER A 13 -11.50 11.10 -3.65
CA SER A 13 -12.85 11.36 -3.14
C SER A 13 -12.98 11.02 -1.65
N LYS A 14 -12.30 9.97 -1.18
CA LYS A 14 -12.26 9.60 0.24
C LYS A 14 -11.59 10.67 1.11
N LEU A 15 -10.49 11.27 0.66
CA LEU A 15 -9.86 12.38 1.39
C LEU A 15 -10.75 13.63 1.45
N ARG A 16 -11.50 13.91 0.38
CA ARG A 16 -12.47 15.02 0.38
C ARG A 16 -13.66 14.77 1.31
N GLU A 17 -14.13 13.53 1.40
CA GLU A 17 -15.18 13.13 2.35
C GLU A 17 -14.73 13.34 3.80
N GLU A 18 -13.44 13.14 4.11
CA GLU A 18 -12.81 13.50 5.40
C GLU A 18 -12.60 15.02 5.58
N GLY A 19 -12.96 15.84 4.59
CA GLY A 19 -12.87 17.30 4.67
C GLY A 19 -11.48 17.86 4.31
N LEU A 20 -10.58 17.08 3.73
CA LEU A 20 -9.29 17.59 3.27
C LEU A 20 -9.44 18.34 1.94
N SER A 21 -8.85 19.53 1.89
CA SER A 21 -8.65 20.29 0.65
C SER A 21 -7.44 19.78 -0.13
N LEU A 22 -7.38 20.11 -1.43
CA LEU A 22 -6.23 19.79 -2.27
C LEU A 22 -4.95 20.44 -1.73
N GLU A 23 -5.05 21.69 -1.28
CA GLU A 23 -3.92 22.41 -0.69
C GLU A 23 -3.38 21.71 0.56
N GLN A 24 -4.27 21.19 1.43
CA GLN A 24 -3.85 20.44 2.61
C GLN A 24 -3.12 19.16 2.23
N VAL A 25 -3.65 18.41 1.26
CA VAL A 25 -3.02 17.17 0.77
C VAL A 25 -1.66 17.44 0.14
N GLU A 26 -1.56 18.42 -0.76
CA GLU A 26 -0.28 18.82 -1.38
C GLU A 26 0.73 19.32 -0.34
N LYS A 27 0.27 20.04 0.69
CA LYS A 27 1.14 20.47 1.79
C LYS A 27 1.70 19.28 2.58
N ILE A 28 0.88 18.28 2.89
CA ILE A 28 1.32 17.05 3.58
C ILE A 28 2.31 16.28 2.69
N LYS A 29 1.98 16.14 1.40
CA LYS A 29 2.83 15.48 0.41
C LYS A 29 4.19 16.17 0.23
N GLY A 30 4.19 17.50 0.16
CA GLY A 30 5.40 18.32 0.06
C GLY A 30 6.21 18.46 1.36
N THR A 31 5.66 18.06 2.51
CA THR A 31 6.39 18.10 3.79
C THR A 31 7.56 17.11 3.76
N PRO A 32 8.79 17.50 4.15
CA PRO A 32 9.95 16.61 4.11
C PRO A 32 9.75 15.30 4.88
N LYS A 33 10.30 14.20 4.36
CA LYS A 33 10.33 12.91 5.04
C LYS A 33 10.98 13.03 6.42
N GLY A 34 10.36 12.45 7.43
CA GLY A 34 10.70 12.60 8.85
C GLY A 34 9.96 13.73 9.55
N GLN A 35 9.30 14.63 8.81
CA GLN A 35 8.52 15.76 9.36
C GLN A 35 7.04 15.69 8.97
N LYS A 36 6.63 14.69 8.17
CA LYS A 36 5.23 14.56 7.75
C LYS A 36 4.34 14.34 8.98
N PRO A 37 3.17 14.99 9.05
CA PRO A 37 2.26 14.81 10.17
C PRO A 37 1.77 13.36 10.24
N LEU A 38 1.47 12.90 11.46
CA LEU A 38 0.89 11.57 11.65
C LEU A 38 -0.54 11.52 11.09
N PRO A 39 -0.99 10.39 10.50
CA PRO A 39 -2.35 10.25 9.96
C PRO A 39 -3.46 10.71 10.89
N GLU A 40 -3.34 10.41 12.19
CA GLU A 40 -4.32 10.74 13.23
C GLU A 40 -4.48 12.25 13.48
N THR A 41 -3.58 13.08 12.95
CA THR A 41 -3.66 14.53 13.07
C THR A 41 -4.51 15.19 11.98
N TYR A 42 -4.83 14.46 10.92
CA TYR A 42 -5.58 14.97 9.77
C TYR A 42 -6.67 14.03 9.25
N LEU A 43 -6.75 12.78 9.73
CA LEU A 43 -7.81 11.82 9.41
C LEU A 43 -8.56 11.44 10.69
N SER A 44 -9.85 11.16 10.55
CA SER A 44 -10.65 10.66 11.67
C SER A 44 -10.25 9.23 12.07
N GLU A 45 -10.47 8.89 13.34
CA GLU A 45 -10.29 7.52 13.82
C GLU A 45 -11.21 6.54 13.06
N GLU A 46 -12.42 6.97 12.71
CA GLU A 46 -13.37 6.18 11.93
C GLU A 46 -12.80 5.84 10.54
N TYR A 47 -12.23 6.82 9.84
CA TYR A 47 -11.56 6.59 8.57
C TYR A 47 -10.44 5.56 8.68
N ILE A 48 -9.55 5.75 9.65
CA ILE A 48 -8.39 4.87 9.86
C ILE A 48 -8.87 3.44 10.13
N ASN A 49 -9.85 3.27 11.02
CA ASN A 49 -10.40 1.97 11.38
C ASN A 49 -11.10 1.30 10.18
N ASN A 50 -11.89 2.05 9.42
CA ASN A 50 -12.57 1.55 8.22
C ASN A 50 -11.58 1.15 7.13
N HIS A 51 -10.52 1.93 6.94
CA HIS A 51 -9.45 1.64 5.99
C HIS A 51 -8.74 0.32 6.32
N LEU A 52 -8.29 0.17 7.58
CA LEU A 52 -7.54 -1.00 8.03
C LEU A 52 -8.41 -2.27 8.16
N ASN A 53 -9.74 -2.14 8.14
CA ASN A 53 -10.66 -3.28 8.26
C ASN A 53 -10.54 -4.27 7.09
N SER A 54 -10.27 -3.81 5.86
CA SER A 54 -10.12 -4.72 4.71
C SER A 54 -8.90 -5.63 4.90
N PHE A 55 -7.79 -5.10 5.40
CA PHE A 55 -6.57 -5.85 5.70
C PHE A 55 -6.79 -6.90 6.79
N LYS A 56 -7.53 -6.55 7.86
CA LYS A 56 -7.88 -7.49 8.93
C LYS A 56 -8.77 -8.64 8.44
N LYS A 57 -9.65 -8.38 7.46
CA LYS A 57 -10.58 -9.37 6.91
C LYS A 57 -9.99 -10.23 5.80
N SER A 58 -9.22 -9.63 4.90
CA SER A 58 -8.72 -10.28 3.67
C SER A 58 -7.23 -10.60 3.72
N GLY A 59 -6.53 -10.20 4.79
CA GLY A 59 -5.12 -10.47 5.01
C GLY A 59 -4.18 -9.34 4.60
N ALA A 60 -3.03 -9.35 5.27
CA ALA A 60 -1.78 -8.64 4.97
C ALA A 60 -1.03 -9.14 3.73
N VAL A 61 -1.09 -8.53 2.54
CA VAL A 61 -0.37 -9.07 1.37
C VAL A 61 0.58 -8.07 0.68
N LYS A 62 1.64 -8.58 0.06
CA LYS A 62 2.60 -7.80 -0.73
C LYS A 62 3.07 -8.61 -1.94
N ILE A 63 3.28 -7.96 -3.08
CA ILE A 63 3.98 -8.57 -4.22
C ILE A 63 5.47 -8.23 -4.14
N MET A 64 6.33 -9.23 -4.30
CA MET A 64 7.79 -9.10 -4.31
C MET A 64 8.36 -9.65 -5.62
N PRO A 65 9.51 -9.14 -6.09
CA PRO A 65 10.12 -9.60 -7.34
C PRO A 65 10.67 -11.03 -7.29
N SER A 66 10.91 -11.55 -6.08
CA SER A 66 11.47 -12.88 -5.85
C SER A 66 11.03 -13.44 -4.51
N GLU A 67 11.24 -14.74 -4.34
CA GLU A 67 11.01 -15.44 -3.08
C GLU A 67 11.71 -14.72 -1.91
N PRO A 68 11.01 -14.50 -0.79
CA PRO A 68 11.58 -13.82 0.36
C PRO A 68 12.56 -14.73 1.12
N SER A 69 13.74 -14.21 1.44
CA SER A 69 14.69 -14.83 2.36
C SER A 69 14.80 -14.02 3.65
N GLY A 70 14.52 -14.63 4.80
CA GLY A 70 14.68 -14.00 6.12
C GLY A 70 13.55 -13.03 6.50
N THR A 71 13.88 -11.89 7.10
CA THR A 71 12.87 -10.92 7.58
C THR A 71 12.42 -10.00 6.44
N ILE A 72 11.11 -9.88 6.24
CA ILE A 72 10.49 -8.95 5.29
C ILE A 72 10.24 -7.61 5.96
N GLY A 73 10.74 -6.54 5.35
CA GLY A 73 10.66 -5.19 5.89
C GLY A 73 11.86 -4.81 6.74
N GLY A 74 12.07 -3.49 6.88
CA GLY A 74 13.18 -2.92 7.65
C GLY A 74 12.73 -2.26 8.94
N LYS A 75 13.63 -1.51 9.58
CA LYS A 75 13.27 -0.65 10.71
C LYS A 75 12.16 0.31 10.28
N GLY A 76 10.99 0.22 10.91
CA GLY A 76 9.80 1.00 10.52
C GLY A 76 8.73 0.23 9.75
N GLY A 77 8.96 -1.04 9.41
CA GLY A 77 7.96 -1.94 8.83
C GLY A 77 8.09 -2.19 7.34
N THR A 78 7.03 -2.75 6.76
CA THR A 78 6.86 -2.97 5.32
C THR A 78 5.47 -2.54 4.88
N PHE A 79 5.39 -2.05 3.64
CA PHE A 79 4.13 -1.72 2.98
C PHE A 79 3.43 -3.00 2.50
N VAL A 80 2.13 -3.02 2.68
CA VAL A 80 1.21 -4.12 2.31
C VAL A 80 -0.06 -3.53 1.71
N MET A 81 -0.74 -4.31 0.88
CA MET A 81 -2.12 -4.09 0.45
C MET A 81 -3.03 -5.14 1.12
N SER A 82 -4.34 -4.99 0.98
CA SER A 82 -5.30 -6.00 1.42
C SER A 82 -5.55 -7.07 0.35
N GLY A 83 -5.98 -8.26 0.75
CA GLY A 83 -6.18 -9.39 -0.17
C GLY A 83 -7.28 -9.17 -1.23
N ASP A 84 -8.28 -8.34 -0.92
CA ASP A 84 -9.28 -7.88 -1.87
C ASP A 84 -8.68 -6.99 -2.97
N GLU A 85 -7.83 -6.02 -2.61
CA GLU A 85 -7.08 -5.20 -3.57
C GLU A 85 -6.21 -6.07 -4.47
N LEU A 86 -5.46 -7.02 -3.90
CA LEU A 86 -4.66 -7.97 -4.67
C LEU A 86 -5.50 -8.72 -5.71
N SER A 87 -6.69 -9.19 -5.32
CA SER A 87 -7.59 -9.93 -6.20
C SER A 87 -8.09 -9.07 -7.36
N GLU A 88 -8.39 -7.80 -7.10
CA GLU A 88 -8.78 -6.84 -8.13
C GLU A 88 -7.61 -6.51 -9.07
N ILE A 89 -6.43 -6.27 -8.53
CA ILE A 89 -5.21 -5.98 -9.30
C ILE A 89 -4.91 -7.11 -10.27
N ILE A 90 -4.86 -8.36 -9.79
CA ILE A 90 -4.54 -9.53 -10.61
C ILE A 90 -5.55 -9.68 -11.76
N ARG A 91 -6.84 -9.54 -11.45
CA ARG A 91 -7.90 -9.63 -12.45
C ARG A 91 -7.80 -8.54 -13.53
N ASN A 92 -7.46 -7.31 -13.17
CA ASN A 92 -7.35 -6.20 -14.11
C ASN A 92 -6.01 -6.21 -14.88
N ALA A 93 -4.96 -6.75 -14.27
CA ALA A 93 -3.66 -6.90 -14.90
C ALA A 93 -3.72 -7.85 -16.10
N ASP A 94 -4.54 -8.91 -16.01
CA ASP A 94 -4.70 -9.91 -17.08
C ASP A 94 -3.34 -10.51 -17.51
N GLY A 95 -2.51 -10.87 -16.52
CA GLY A 95 -1.16 -11.39 -16.72
C GLY A 95 -0.08 -10.32 -16.98
N ASP A 96 -0.44 -9.05 -17.14
CA ASP A 96 0.51 -7.97 -17.42
C ASP A 96 1.11 -7.39 -16.12
N VAL A 97 2.35 -7.78 -15.81
CA VAL A 97 3.10 -7.29 -14.64
C VAL A 97 3.26 -5.77 -14.65
N ALA A 98 3.39 -5.14 -15.82
CA ALA A 98 3.61 -3.69 -15.89
C ALA A 98 2.38 -2.92 -15.40
N LYS A 99 1.17 -3.46 -15.57
CA LYS A 99 -0.05 -2.88 -14.98
C LYS A 99 -0.07 -2.98 -13.46
N ILE A 100 0.46 -4.08 -12.92
CA ILE A 100 0.59 -4.29 -11.48
C ILE A 100 1.58 -3.28 -10.90
N GLU A 101 2.74 -3.10 -11.55
CA GLU A 101 3.75 -2.11 -11.14
C GLU A 101 3.17 -0.69 -11.13
N SER A 102 2.44 -0.30 -12.19
CA SER A 102 1.79 1.00 -12.30
C SER A 102 0.87 1.28 -11.11
N VAL A 103 -0.10 0.40 -10.84
CA VAL A 103 -1.09 0.63 -9.78
C VAL A 103 -0.50 0.55 -8.38
N LEU A 104 0.61 -0.17 -8.20
CA LEU A 104 1.33 -0.25 -6.92
C LEU A 104 2.35 0.90 -6.73
N GLY A 105 2.50 1.80 -7.70
CA GLY A 105 3.48 2.88 -7.64
C GLY A 105 4.92 2.37 -7.63
N LEU A 106 5.21 1.37 -8.47
CA LEU A 106 6.53 0.76 -8.62
C LEU A 106 7.13 1.13 -9.98
N ASP A 107 8.46 1.22 -10.03
CA ASP A 107 9.18 1.42 -11.29
C ASP A 107 8.90 0.27 -12.26
N LYS A 108 8.85 0.59 -13.56
CA LYS A 108 8.67 -0.41 -14.61
C LYS A 108 9.81 -1.45 -14.58
N GLY A 109 9.44 -2.72 -14.54
CA GLY A 109 10.37 -3.87 -14.47
C GLY A 109 10.84 -4.21 -13.06
N TYR A 110 10.41 -3.47 -12.02
CA TYR A 110 10.74 -3.75 -10.63
C TYR A 110 10.39 -5.16 -10.19
N LEU A 111 9.22 -5.68 -10.59
CA LEU A 111 8.72 -7.01 -10.21
C LEU A 111 9.32 -8.15 -11.04
N GLY A 112 10.00 -7.85 -12.14
CA GLY A 112 10.59 -8.86 -13.02
C GLY A 112 9.55 -9.80 -13.64
N SER A 113 9.96 -11.02 -13.97
CA SER A 113 9.11 -11.99 -14.68
C SER A 113 8.38 -12.97 -13.77
N ASN A 114 8.92 -13.26 -12.58
CA ASN A 114 8.41 -14.31 -11.69
C ASN A 114 8.09 -13.76 -10.28
N PRO A 115 7.23 -12.74 -10.16
CA PRO A 115 6.90 -12.18 -8.86
C PRO A 115 6.17 -13.19 -7.98
N VAL A 116 6.28 -12.98 -6.68
CA VAL A 116 5.61 -13.77 -5.64
C VAL A 116 4.65 -12.91 -4.84
N ILE A 117 3.56 -13.51 -4.39
CA ILE A 117 2.67 -12.93 -3.39
C ILE A 117 3.14 -13.44 -2.03
N VAL A 118 3.45 -12.51 -1.13
CA VAL A 118 3.70 -12.78 0.28
C VAL A 118 2.45 -12.44 1.08
N THR A 119 2.07 -13.34 1.98
CA THR A 119 0.98 -13.14 2.95
C THR A 119 1.56 -13.10 4.37
N ILE A 120 1.36 -12.00 5.07
CA ILE A 120 1.72 -11.79 6.47
C ILE A 120 0.49 -12.08 7.34
N GLN A 121 0.60 -13.03 8.26
CA GLN A 121 -0.54 -13.50 9.05
C GLN A 121 -0.86 -12.61 10.25
N ASP A 122 0.16 -12.09 10.93
CA ASP A 122 -0.04 -11.21 12.09
C ASP A 122 -0.38 -9.79 11.63
N THR A 123 -1.65 -9.43 11.72
CA THR A 123 -2.17 -8.09 11.37
C THR A 123 -2.25 -7.11 12.53
N SER A 124 -1.74 -7.46 13.72
CA SER A 124 -1.93 -6.66 14.95
C SER A 124 -1.25 -5.29 14.92
N SER A 125 -0.22 -5.14 14.09
CA SER A 125 0.60 -3.92 13.98
C SER A 125 0.28 -3.05 12.76
N LEU A 126 -0.84 -3.35 12.07
CA LEU A 126 -1.32 -2.56 10.94
C LEU A 126 -1.60 -1.11 11.35
N ARG A 127 -1.12 -0.18 10.52
CA ARG A 127 -1.34 1.26 10.66
C ARG A 127 -1.33 1.92 9.29
N LEU A 128 -1.91 3.11 9.18
CA LEU A 128 -1.75 3.92 7.98
C LEU A 128 -0.28 4.36 7.83
N PRO A 129 0.23 4.43 6.59
CA PRO A 129 1.54 5.04 6.34
C PRO A 129 1.49 6.54 6.64
N SER A 130 2.53 7.02 7.32
CA SER A 130 2.74 8.45 7.59
C SER A 130 3.56 9.14 6.50
N GLY A 131 4.21 8.37 5.63
CA GLY A 131 5.19 8.85 4.66
C GLY A 131 6.57 9.06 5.28
N ASN A 132 6.74 8.79 6.58
CA ASN A 132 8.02 8.83 7.27
C ASN A 132 8.74 7.47 7.28
N GLU A 133 8.10 6.40 6.81
CA GLU A 133 8.65 5.06 6.76
C GLU A 133 9.85 4.99 5.81
N LEU A 134 10.84 4.14 6.10
CA LEU A 134 12.03 4.04 5.25
C LEU A 134 11.69 3.73 3.78
N GLY A 135 10.68 2.90 3.53
CA GLY A 135 10.19 2.57 2.19
C GLY A 135 9.28 3.62 1.52
N ALA A 136 8.92 4.71 2.21
CA ALA A 136 8.09 5.77 1.61
C ALA A 136 8.95 6.68 0.72
N TRP A 137 8.78 6.58 -0.59
CA TRP A 137 9.46 7.44 -1.56
C TRP A 137 8.60 8.68 -1.84
N PRO A 138 9.16 9.91 -1.76
CA PRO A 138 8.37 11.13 -1.94
C PRO A 138 7.59 11.23 -3.26
N GLU A 139 8.06 10.56 -4.31
CA GLU A 139 7.42 10.55 -5.63
C GLU A 139 6.21 9.62 -5.72
N TYR A 140 6.16 8.56 -4.89
CA TYR A 140 5.13 7.52 -4.96
C TYR A 140 4.18 7.51 -3.77
N TRP A 141 4.60 8.07 -2.63
CA TRP A 141 3.79 8.10 -1.42
C TRP A 141 2.71 9.20 -1.50
N GLU A 142 1.48 8.82 -1.16
CA GLU A 142 0.34 9.72 -1.01
C GLU A 142 -0.20 9.68 0.44
N PRO A 143 -0.71 10.79 0.98
CA PRO A 143 -1.44 10.76 2.24
C PRO A 143 -2.76 9.99 2.09
N GLY A 144 -3.24 9.38 3.18
CA GLY A 144 -4.54 8.69 3.20
C GLY A 144 -4.50 7.18 3.05
N GLY A 145 -3.32 6.58 2.86
CA GLY A 145 -3.16 5.13 2.77
C GLY A 145 -3.52 4.55 1.42
N TYR A 146 -3.23 5.28 0.35
CA TYR A 146 -3.34 4.76 -1.01
C TYR A 146 -2.02 4.95 -1.74
N THR A 147 -1.67 4.01 -2.62
CA THR A 147 -0.59 4.19 -3.58
C THR A 147 -0.91 5.33 -4.53
N SER A 148 0.08 5.83 -5.28
CA SER A 148 -0.14 6.77 -6.39
C SER A 148 -1.11 6.22 -7.45
N GLY A 149 -1.23 4.90 -7.60
CA GLY A 149 -2.23 4.23 -8.45
C GLY A 149 -3.61 4.03 -7.80
N GLY A 150 -3.83 4.55 -6.59
CA GLY A 150 -5.09 4.51 -5.87
C GLY A 150 -5.41 3.18 -5.19
N ILE A 151 -4.43 2.30 -5.03
CA ILE A 151 -4.57 1.02 -4.33
C ILE A 151 -4.46 1.23 -2.83
N LYS A 152 -5.36 0.64 -2.07
CA LYS A 152 -5.32 0.72 -0.61
C LYS A 152 -4.04 0.09 -0.06
N GLU A 153 -3.29 0.84 0.73
CA GLU A 153 -2.06 0.39 1.39
C GLU A 153 -2.07 0.66 2.90
N ALA A 154 -1.25 -0.12 3.61
CA ALA A 154 -0.97 0.02 5.02
C ALA A 154 0.50 -0.33 5.29
N VAL A 155 0.96 -0.03 6.49
CA VAL A 155 2.28 -0.45 6.98
C VAL A 155 2.08 -1.42 8.13
N ILE A 156 2.91 -2.45 8.14
CA ILE A 156 2.95 -3.46 9.20
C ILE A 156 4.38 -3.62 9.72
N ASN A 157 4.55 -4.10 10.95
CA ASN A 157 5.89 -4.39 11.47
C ASN A 157 6.62 -5.44 10.62
N PRO A 158 7.96 -5.49 10.69
CA PRO A 158 8.72 -6.48 9.93
C PRO A 158 8.26 -7.90 10.24
N ALA A 159 7.99 -8.67 9.19
CA ALA A 159 7.56 -10.06 9.29
C ALA A 159 8.80 -10.94 9.33
N LYS A 160 9.01 -11.67 10.42
CA LYS A 160 10.12 -12.60 10.56
C LYS A 160 9.87 -13.84 9.72
N GLU A 161 10.95 -14.54 9.38
CA GLU A 161 10.85 -15.86 8.77
C GLU A 161 9.96 -16.77 9.64
N GLY A 162 9.05 -17.51 9.01
CA GLY A 162 8.02 -18.32 9.67
C GLY A 162 6.74 -17.56 10.07
N THR A 163 6.68 -16.24 9.93
CA THR A 163 5.45 -15.45 10.19
C THR A 163 4.75 -14.98 8.90
N TYR A 164 5.20 -15.47 7.76
CA TYR A 164 4.61 -15.21 6.45
C TYR A 164 4.63 -16.48 5.60
N THR A 165 3.77 -16.54 4.59
CA THR A 165 3.81 -17.52 3.51
C THR A 165 4.02 -16.82 2.17
N TYR A 166 4.41 -17.55 1.14
CA TYR A 166 4.45 -17.02 -0.22
C TYR A 166 3.95 -18.05 -1.25
N LYS A 167 3.59 -17.56 -2.43
CA LYS A 167 3.30 -18.34 -3.65
C LYS A 167 3.69 -17.54 -4.89
N HIS A 168 3.96 -18.19 -6.01
CA HIS A 168 4.19 -17.45 -7.24
C HIS A 168 2.89 -16.81 -7.75
N LEU A 169 3.01 -15.67 -8.42
CA LEU A 169 1.87 -14.92 -8.93
C LEU A 169 1.17 -15.63 -10.10
N PHE A 170 1.92 -16.39 -10.91
CA PHE A 170 1.48 -16.97 -12.18
C PHE A 170 1.48 -18.52 -12.20
N GLU A 171 1.30 -19.15 -11.03
CA GLU A 171 1.15 -20.62 -10.91
C GLU A 171 -0.28 -21.12 -11.16
#